data_AF-A0A1C7MY15-F1
#
_entry.id   AF-A0A1C7MY15-F1
#
_cell.length_a   1.000
_cell.length_b   1.000
_cell.length_c   1.000
_cell.angle_alpha   90.00
_cell.angle_beta   90.00
_cell.angle_gamma   90.00
#
_symmetry.space_group_name_H-M   'P 1'
#
loop_
_entity.id
_entity.type
_entity.pdbx_description
1 polymer ?
#
loop_
_entity_poly.entity_id
_entity_poly.type
_entity_poly.pdbx_seq_one_letter_code
_entity_poly.pdbx_strand_id
1 'polypeptide(L)'
;PADTFDDAPPAKRVHHESYIKEPSIFNMKPADDVTKYIADFISKYCHMEHVEIEAKLGVLIDKQTNQRIAIDALTETIIDPKHARHYRFESNMALEQHRHFNKILNDLVNKSQARDYKASPSRQKWRVTTDKDGKIVPNGVIEKQRVADLNIHAPNQPLDYRISINLEKPRPKPNSTHSFERNKDRISYQHGNIAFDLTQVKGTDDTRHELELEYADASLLAQEYAKYNRKEASQYTQMIEVLMNNIRLLSRSALK
;
A
#
# COMPACT_ATOMS: atom_id res chain seq x y z
N PRO A 1 -37.05 -26.29 -64.11
CA PRO A 1 -35.63 -26.39 -63.68
C PRO A 1 -34.86 -25.11 -64.05
N ALA A 2 -34.69 -24.23 -63.06
CA ALA A 2 -33.63 -23.22 -62.90
C ALA A 2 -34.18 -22.11 -61.99
N ASP A 3 -34.29 -22.39 -60.68
CA ASP A 3 -34.38 -21.34 -59.68
C ASP A 3 -32.96 -20.87 -59.39
N THR A 4 -32.71 -19.61 -59.73
CA THR A 4 -31.47 -18.89 -59.50
C THR A 4 -31.24 -18.70 -58.01
N PHE A 5 -30.12 -19.23 -57.51
CA PHE A 5 -29.64 -18.99 -56.16
C PHE A 5 -29.36 -17.50 -55.96
N ASP A 6 -30.03 -16.93 -54.96
CA ASP A 6 -29.89 -15.56 -54.48
C ASP A 6 -28.53 -15.45 -53.76
N ASP A 7 -27.47 -15.13 -54.53
CA ASP A 7 -26.13 -14.85 -54.01
C ASP A 7 -26.15 -13.47 -53.31
N ALA A 8 -26.66 -13.44 -52.09
CA ALA A 8 -26.48 -12.30 -51.20
C ALA A 8 -24.97 -12.09 -50.98
N PRO A 9 -24.43 -10.87 -51.24
CA PRO A 9 -23.01 -10.63 -51.07
C PRO A 9 -22.62 -10.87 -49.60
N PRO A 10 -21.45 -11.49 -49.35
CA PRO A 10 -21.01 -11.78 -47.98
C PRO A 10 -20.94 -10.47 -47.21
N ALA A 11 -21.62 -10.43 -46.05
CA ALA A 11 -21.57 -9.31 -45.14
C ALA A 11 -20.11 -8.90 -44.92
N LYS A 12 -19.76 -7.67 -45.34
CA LYS A 12 -18.42 -7.11 -45.15
C LYS A 12 -18.11 -7.22 -43.66
N ARG A 13 -17.14 -8.07 -43.30
CA ARG A 13 -16.56 -8.10 -41.95
C ARG A 13 -16.11 -6.69 -41.65
N VAL A 14 -16.83 -6.00 -40.77
CA VAL A 14 -16.41 -4.72 -40.23
C VAL A 14 -15.12 -5.03 -39.47
N HIS A 15 -13.97 -4.75 -40.08
CA HIS A 15 -12.73 -4.63 -39.37
C HIS A 15 -12.95 -3.52 -38.34
N HIS A 16 -13.24 -3.91 -37.09
CA HIS A 16 -12.96 -3.03 -35.96
C HIS A 16 -11.45 -2.85 -35.99
N GLU A 17 -10.98 -1.82 -36.69
CA GLU A 17 -9.64 -1.30 -36.47
C GLU A 17 -9.56 -1.00 -34.98
N SER A 18 -8.81 -1.82 -34.24
CA SER A 18 -8.59 -1.60 -32.83
C SER A 18 -7.79 -0.31 -32.70
N TYR A 19 -8.45 0.81 -32.43
CA TYR A 19 -7.88 2.15 -32.28
C TYR A 19 -7.01 2.32 -31.02
N ILE A 20 -6.24 1.30 -30.64
CA ILE A 20 -5.26 1.40 -29.57
C ILE A 20 -3.98 0.76 -30.08
N LYS A 21 -3.01 1.58 -30.49
CA LYS A 21 -1.73 1.09 -31.00
C LYS A 21 -0.50 1.63 -30.28
N GLU A 22 -0.55 2.78 -29.63
CA GLU A 22 0.63 3.35 -28.96
C GLU A 22 0.22 4.12 -27.69
N PRO A 23 0.94 3.97 -26.55
CA PRO A 23 0.59 4.60 -25.28
C PRO A 23 0.79 6.12 -25.29
N SER A 24 1.61 6.65 -26.18
CA SER A 24 1.79 8.07 -26.48
C SER A 24 2.58 8.22 -27.79
N ILE A 25 2.76 9.46 -28.28
CA ILE A 25 3.65 9.78 -29.42
C ILE A 25 5.12 9.39 -29.18
N PHE A 26 5.51 9.13 -27.93
CA PHE A 26 6.84 8.64 -27.57
C PHE A 26 6.89 7.12 -27.41
N ASN A 27 5.78 6.42 -27.68
CA ASN A 27 5.59 5.01 -27.36
C ASN A 27 5.91 4.67 -25.89
N MET A 28 5.70 5.65 -24.99
CA MET A 28 5.93 5.55 -23.55
C MET A 28 4.67 5.95 -22.77
N LYS A 29 4.37 5.26 -21.68
CA LYS A 29 3.34 5.68 -20.73
C LYS A 29 3.99 6.50 -19.61
N PRO A 30 3.68 7.80 -19.46
CA PRO A 30 4.20 8.57 -18.34
C PRO A 30 3.55 8.11 -17.03
N ALA A 31 4.33 8.10 -15.95
CA ALA A 31 3.79 7.97 -14.60
C ALA A 31 3.03 9.27 -14.24
N ASP A 32 1.96 9.15 -13.46
CA ASP A 32 1.26 10.33 -12.94
C ASP A 32 2.10 11.08 -11.90
N ASP A 33 1.85 12.38 -11.74
CA ASP A 33 2.68 13.26 -10.92
C ASP A 33 2.73 12.83 -9.44
N VAL A 34 1.64 12.29 -8.89
CA VAL A 34 1.61 11.79 -7.51
C VAL A 34 2.52 10.57 -7.37
N THR A 35 2.40 9.59 -8.27
CA THR A 35 3.25 8.40 -8.30
C THR A 35 4.72 8.77 -8.47
N LYS A 36 5.03 9.70 -9.38
CA LYS A 36 6.39 10.18 -9.61
C LYS A 36 6.96 10.86 -8.36
N TYR A 37 6.20 11.74 -7.71
CA TYR A 37 6.66 12.41 -6.49
C TYR A 37 6.87 11.40 -5.35
N ILE A 38 6.03 10.38 -5.23
CA ILE A 38 6.20 9.31 -4.23
C ILE A 38 7.47 8.50 -4.52
N ALA A 39 7.77 8.19 -5.79
CA ALA A 39 9.03 7.58 -6.19
C ALA A 39 10.22 8.47 -5.77
N ASP A 40 10.18 9.77 -6.09
CA ASP A 40 11.23 10.71 -5.72
C ASP A 40 11.36 10.91 -4.20
N PHE A 41 10.28 10.72 -3.44
CA PHE A 41 10.30 10.76 -1.98
C PHE A 41 10.95 9.49 -1.41
N ILE A 42 10.55 8.31 -1.87
CA ILE A 42 11.06 7.02 -1.38
C ILE A 42 12.54 6.83 -1.74
N SER A 43 12.96 7.27 -2.93
CA SER A 43 14.33 7.13 -3.42
C SER A 43 15.39 7.76 -2.49
N LYS A 44 15.00 8.81 -1.75
CA LYS A 44 15.84 9.49 -0.76
C LYS A 44 16.20 8.62 0.44
N TYR A 45 15.45 7.55 0.70
CA TYR A 45 15.57 6.75 1.92
C TYR A 45 15.68 5.25 1.68
N CYS A 46 15.25 4.73 0.52
CA CYS A 46 15.16 3.28 0.30
C CYS A 46 16.51 2.53 0.39
N HIS A 47 17.63 3.24 0.29
CA HIS A 47 18.97 2.68 0.42
C HIS A 47 19.46 2.56 1.88
N MET A 48 18.71 3.09 2.85
CA MET A 48 19.10 3.06 4.26
C MET A 48 18.97 1.64 4.82
N GLU A 49 19.93 1.25 5.65
CA GLU A 49 19.88 -0.05 6.34
C GLU A 49 18.71 -0.08 7.33
N HIS A 50 18.05 -1.24 7.42
CA HIS A 50 16.86 -1.45 8.25
C HIS A 50 15.69 -0.53 7.93
N VAL A 51 15.61 -0.01 6.70
CA VAL A 51 14.47 0.82 6.29
C VAL A 51 13.21 -0.01 6.15
N GLU A 52 12.12 0.51 6.67
CA GLU A 52 10.76 0.04 6.45
C GLU A 52 9.99 1.15 5.74
N ILE A 53 9.31 0.78 4.65
CA ILE A 53 8.51 1.69 3.83
C ILE A 53 7.08 1.15 3.84
N GLU A 54 6.20 1.87 4.51
CA GLU A 54 4.80 1.47 4.75
C GLU A 54 3.84 2.56 4.25
N ALA A 55 2.75 2.16 3.62
CA ALA A 55 1.60 2.99 3.30
C ALA A 55 0.46 2.64 4.26
N LYS A 56 -0.13 3.62 4.92
CA LYS A 56 -1.27 3.42 5.82
C LYS A 56 -2.51 4.09 5.26
N LEU A 57 -3.62 3.38 5.27
CA LEU A 57 -4.93 3.98 4.99
C LEU A 57 -5.51 4.57 6.28
N GLY A 58 -6.16 5.72 6.16
CA GLY A 58 -6.69 6.45 7.31
C GLY A 58 -7.36 7.75 6.90
N VAL A 59 -7.41 8.72 7.79
CA VAL A 59 -8.04 10.02 7.54
C VAL A 59 -7.11 11.15 7.99
N LEU A 60 -6.97 12.18 7.15
CA LEU A 60 -6.31 13.42 7.55
C LEU A 60 -7.32 14.31 8.27
N ILE A 61 -7.10 14.54 9.56
CA ILE A 61 -8.00 15.30 10.43
C ILE A 61 -7.41 16.69 10.69
N ASP A 62 -8.19 17.72 10.40
CA ASP A 62 -7.90 19.10 10.78
C ASP A 62 -7.91 19.23 12.32
N LYS A 63 -6.85 19.80 12.89
CA LYS A 63 -6.70 19.88 14.36
C LYS A 63 -7.62 20.92 15.02
N GLN A 64 -8.15 21.88 14.27
CA GLN A 64 -9.06 22.89 14.78
C GLN A 64 -10.50 22.39 14.77
N THR A 65 -10.94 21.81 13.66
CA THR A 65 -12.34 21.38 13.47
C THR A 65 -12.58 19.95 13.92
N ASN A 66 -11.51 19.15 14.07
CA ASN A 66 -11.58 17.72 14.33
C ASN A 66 -12.35 16.93 13.25
N GLN A 67 -12.48 17.49 12.06
CA GLN A 67 -13.09 16.86 10.89
C GLN A 67 -12.01 16.46 9.88
N ARG A 68 -12.36 15.58 8.94
CA ARG A 68 -11.51 15.32 7.79
C ARG A 68 -11.19 16.63 7.08
N ILE A 69 -9.93 16.84 6.70
CA ILE A 69 -9.51 18.06 6.00
C ILE A 69 -10.33 18.21 4.72
N ALA A 70 -10.75 19.45 4.46
CA ALA A 70 -11.33 19.86 3.19
C ALA A 70 -10.39 20.90 2.60
N ILE A 71 -9.46 20.44 1.78
CA ILE A 71 -8.69 21.32 0.91
C ILE A 71 -9.40 21.29 -0.43
N ASP A 72 -9.60 22.43 -1.10
CA ASP A 72 -10.36 22.56 -2.36
C ASP A 72 -9.69 21.86 -3.58
N ALA A 73 -8.99 20.76 -3.34
CA ALA A 73 -8.51 19.82 -4.33
C ALA A 73 -9.66 18.93 -4.80
N LEU A 74 -9.73 18.73 -6.11
CA LEU A 74 -10.73 17.85 -6.74
C LEU A 74 -10.22 16.41 -6.90
N THR A 75 -8.95 16.17 -6.69
CA THR A 75 -8.30 14.88 -6.94
C THR A 75 -7.30 14.52 -5.85
N GLU A 76 -6.83 13.27 -5.85
CA GLU A 76 -5.72 12.81 -5.01
C GLU A 76 -4.55 13.80 -5.08
N THR A 77 -4.13 14.33 -3.94
CA THR A 77 -3.18 15.45 -3.85
C THR A 77 -2.26 15.28 -2.65
N ILE A 78 -0.96 15.42 -2.90
CA ILE A 78 0.08 15.41 -1.86
C ILE A 78 -0.02 16.71 -1.05
N ILE A 79 -0.03 16.59 0.28
CA ILE A 79 -0.03 17.74 1.17
C ILE A 79 1.41 18.17 1.44
N ASP A 80 1.73 19.45 1.20
CA ASP A 80 3.05 20.00 1.54
C ASP A 80 3.29 19.81 3.05
N PRO A 81 4.39 19.13 3.46
CA PRO A 81 4.74 18.92 4.86
C PRO A 81 4.77 20.20 5.71
N LYS A 82 4.94 21.39 5.12
CA LYS A 82 4.83 22.67 5.83
C LYS A 82 3.48 22.85 6.53
N HIS A 83 2.41 22.24 6.02
CA HIS A 83 1.08 22.29 6.61
C HIS A 83 0.85 21.26 7.72
N ALA A 84 1.82 20.39 8.04
CA ALA A 84 1.67 19.33 9.06
C ALA A 84 1.31 19.82 10.47
N ARG A 85 1.44 21.13 10.73
CA ARG A 85 0.97 21.74 11.99
C ARG A 85 -0.55 21.79 12.08
N HIS A 86 -1.27 21.92 10.97
CA HIS A 86 -2.72 22.15 10.93
C HIS A 86 -3.55 20.87 10.95
N TYR A 87 -2.97 19.74 10.55
CA TYR A 87 -3.66 18.46 10.51
C TYR A 87 -2.88 17.36 11.25
N ARG A 88 -3.54 16.24 11.49
CA ARG A 88 -2.94 14.98 11.93
C ARG A 88 -3.46 13.86 11.04
N PHE A 89 -2.72 12.77 10.94
CA PHE A 89 -3.22 11.56 10.28
C PHE A 89 -3.67 10.57 11.34
N GLU A 90 -4.87 10.06 11.18
CA GLU A 90 -5.42 8.99 12.01
C GLU A 90 -5.42 7.70 11.20
N SER A 91 -4.51 6.80 11.56
CA SER A 91 -4.49 5.43 11.04
C SER A 91 -5.62 4.64 11.71
N ASN A 92 -6.84 4.88 11.26
CA ASN A 92 -8.03 4.19 11.75
C ASN A 92 -9.09 4.13 10.64
N MET A 93 -9.95 3.13 10.70
CA MET A 93 -11.10 2.98 9.82
C MET A 93 -12.29 2.39 10.59
N ALA A 94 -13.48 2.46 10.03
CA ALA A 94 -14.64 1.83 10.64
C ALA A 94 -14.47 0.30 10.67
N LEU A 95 -15.05 -0.36 11.69
CA LEU A 95 -15.04 -1.83 11.80
C LEU A 95 -15.61 -2.51 10.55
N GLU A 96 -16.61 -1.91 9.92
CA GLU A 96 -17.21 -2.41 8.69
C GLU A 96 -16.23 -2.35 7.51
N GLN A 97 -15.48 -1.25 7.37
CA GLN A 97 -14.40 -1.14 6.37
C GLN A 97 -13.33 -2.21 6.60
N HIS A 98 -12.91 -2.43 7.84
CA HIS A 98 -11.95 -3.48 8.19
C HIS A 98 -12.46 -4.89 7.82
N ARG A 99 -13.71 -5.22 8.16
CA ARG A 99 -14.33 -6.49 7.77
C ARG A 99 -14.43 -6.63 6.25
N HIS A 100 -14.75 -5.54 5.56
CA HIS A 100 -14.85 -5.50 4.10
C HIS A 100 -13.50 -5.80 3.44
N PHE A 101 -12.42 -5.15 3.89
CA PHE A 101 -11.07 -5.43 3.39
C PHE A 101 -10.61 -6.85 3.67
N ASN A 102 -10.88 -7.37 4.87
CA ASN A 102 -10.58 -8.76 5.20
C ASN A 102 -11.29 -9.72 4.23
N LYS A 103 -12.56 -9.45 3.88
CA LYS A 103 -13.29 -10.24 2.90
C LYS A 103 -12.64 -10.16 1.52
N ILE A 104 -12.34 -8.95 1.02
CA ILE A 104 -11.69 -8.76 -0.29
C ILE A 104 -10.38 -9.55 -0.38
N LEU A 105 -9.51 -9.42 0.62
CA LEU A 105 -8.19 -10.07 0.59
C LEU A 105 -8.30 -11.58 0.69
N ASN A 106 -9.20 -12.12 1.52
CA ASN A 106 -9.47 -13.55 1.54
C ASN A 106 -10.02 -14.06 0.20
N ASP A 107 -10.96 -13.32 -0.42
CA ASP A 107 -11.50 -13.66 -1.73
C ASP A 107 -10.41 -13.66 -2.82
N LEU A 108 -9.47 -12.71 -2.77
CA LEU A 108 -8.32 -12.65 -3.69
C LEU A 108 -7.37 -13.82 -3.49
N VAL A 109 -7.05 -14.20 -2.24
CA VAL A 109 -6.26 -15.41 -1.95
C VAL A 109 -6.97 -16.65 -2.50
N ASN A 110 -8.27 -16.82 -2.22
CA ASN A 110 -9.02 -17.98 -2.68
C ASN A 110 -9.03 -18.08 -4.21
N LYS A 111 -9.15 -16.94 -4.91
CA LYS A 111 -9.04 -16.88 -6.37
C LYS A 111 -7.63 -17.19 -6.88
N SER A 112 -6.58 -16.78 -6.17
CA SER A 112 -5.19 -17.03 -6.57
C SER A 112 -4.78 -18.50 -6.40
N GLN A 113 -5.32 -19.18 -5.40
CA GLN A 113 -5.11 -20.62 -5.17
C GLN A 113 -5.79 -21.51 -6.21
N ALA A 114 -6.72 -20.95 -7.01
CA ALA A 114 -7.42 -21.70 -8.04
C ALA A 114 -6.55 -22.04 -9.27
N ARG A 115 -5.41 -21.35 -9.49
CA ARG A 115 -4.34 -21.70 -10.46
C ARG A 115 -3.02 -21.00 -10.06
N ASP A 116 -1.99 -21.75 -9.67
CA ASP A 116 -0.56 -21.38 -9.60
C ASP A 116 -0.15 -19.99 -9.03
N TYR A 117 -0.79 -19.47 -7.98
CA TYR A 117 -0.30 -18.29 -7.25
C TYR A 117 -0.29 -18.49 -5.73
N LYS A 118 0.92 -18.51 -5.14
CA LYS A 118 1.14 -18.62 -3.69
C LYS A 118 0.92 -17.28 -2.99
N ALA A 119 -0.32 -16.98 -2.62
CA ALA A 119 -0.62 -16.05 -1.55
C ALA A 119 -0.98 -16.88 -0.29
N SER A 120 -0.14 -16.84 0.74
CA SER A 120 -0.38 -17.54 2.01
C SER A 120 -0.82 -16.51 3.05
N PRO A 121 -2.06 -16.55 3.55
CA PRO A 121 -2.46 -15.73 4.69
C PRO A 121 -1.66 -16.20 5.90
N SER A 122 -0.87 -15.30 6.51
CA SER A 122 -0.25 -15.58 7.81
C SER A 122 -1.02 -14.79 8.87
N ARG A 123 -1.62 -15.50 9.81
CA ARG A 123 -2.31 -14.88 10.94
C ARG A 123 -1.29 -14.74 12.07
N GLN A 124 -0.57 -13.62 12.12
CA GLN A 124 0.35 -13.34 13.21
C GLN A 124 -0.43 -12.82 14.42
N LYS A 125 -0.71 -13.72 15.37
CA LYS A 125 -1.47 -13.35 16.56
C LYS A 125 -0.63 -12.56 17.58
N TRP A 126 0.68 -12.78 17.65
CA TRP A 126 1.69 -11.94 18.33
C TRP A 126 3.09 -12.31 17.80
N ARG A 127 3.99 -11.34 17.60
CA ARG A 127 5.42 -11.61 17.40
C ARG A 127 6.23 -11.09 18.58
N VAL A 128 6.33 -11.90 19.62
CA VAL A 128 7.55 -11.95 20.44
C VAL A 128 8.26 -13.20 19.95
N THR A 129 9.35 -13.03 19.20
CA THR A 129 10.12 -14.21 18.82
C THR A 129 10.82 -14.70 20.10
N THR A 130 10.35 -15.83 20.62
CA THR A 130 10.99 -16.57 21.69
C THR A 130 11.64 -17.82 21.10
N ASP A 131 12.77 -18.25 21.65
CA ASP A 131 13.30 -19.58 21.37
C ASP A 131 12.36 -20.68 21.89
N LYS A 132 12.73 -21.95 21.66
CA LYS A 132 11.95 -23.13 22.09
C LYS A 132 11.79 -23.23 23.62
N ASP A 133 12.53 -22.42 24.40
CA ASP A 133 12.54 -22.39 25.86
C ASP A 133 11.87 -21.12 26.44
N GLY A 134 11.22 -20.31 25.60
CA GLY A 134 10.51 -19.10 26.03
C GLY A 134 11.40 -17.89 26.31
N LYS A 135 12.69 -17.94 25.98
CA LYS A 135 13.58 -16.77 26.05
C LYS A 135 13.46 -15.93 24.79
N ILE A 136 13.44 -14.61 24.95
CA ILE A 136 13.46 -13.65 23.83
C ILE A 136 14.71 -13.93 22.99
N VAL A 137 14.55 -14.15 21.67
CA VAL A 137 15.72 -14.35 20.80
C VAL A 137 16.66 -13.14 20.85
N PRO A 138 17.98 -13.36 20.74
CA PRO A 138 18.93 -12.28 20.46
C PRO A 138 18.44 -11.45 19.27
N ASN A 139 18.40 -10.12 19.41
CA ASN A 139 17.90 -9.17 18.39
C ASN A 139 16.38 -9.19 18.13
N GLY A 140 15.58 -9.84 18.98
CA GLY A 140 14.11 -9.83 18.85
C GLY A 140 13.44 -8.51 19.24
N VAL A 141 14.19 -7.54 19.79
CA VAL A 141 13.68 -6.21 20.15
C VAL A 141 14.12 -5.21 19.09
N ILE A 142 13.15 -4.50 18.52
CA ILE A 142 13.34 -3.53 17.44
C ILE A 142 13.02 -2.14 17.98
N GLU A 143 13.89 -1.18 17.71
CA GLU A 143 13.62 0.24 17.89
C GLU A 143 13.17 0.84 16.55
N LYS A 144 11.90 1.25 16.49
CA LYS A 144 11.31 1.90 15.33
C LYS A 144 11.49 3.41 15.43
N GLN A 145 12.32 3.97 14.55
CA GLN A 145 12.54 5.40 14.44
C GLN A 145 11.85 5.94 13.19
N ARG A 146 10.86 6.83 13.36
CA ARG A 146 10.23 7.53 12.23
C ARG A 146 11.24 8.48 11.59
N VAL A 147 11.44 8.34 10.27
CA VAL A 147 12.35 9.20 9.48
C VAL A 147 11.57 10.28 8.76
N ALA A 148 10.53 9.90 8.03
CA ALA A 148 9.77 10.81 7.20
C ALA A 148 8.33 10.31 6.99
N ASP A 149 7.42 11.26 6.77
CA ASP A 149 6.04 11.01 6.38
C ASP A 149 5.68 11.86 5.16
N LEU A 150 4.92 11.26 4.24
CA LEU A 150 4.26 11.96 3.14
C LEU A 150 2.76 11.69 3.25
N ASN A 151 1.96 12.75 3.34
CA ASN A 151 0.50 12.66 3.49
C ASN A 151 -0.17 12.99 2.16
N ILE A 152 -1.15 12.17 1.78
CA ILE A 152 -1.89 12.36 0.55
C ILE A 152 -3.37 12.41 0.88
N HIS A 153 -4.01 13.51 0.48
CA HIS A 153 -5.45 13.68 0.58
C HIS A 153 -6.14 13.11 -0.65
N ALA A 154 -7.18 12.31 -0.46
CA ALA A 154 -7.96 11.68 -1.52
C ALA A 154 -9.45 12.08 -1.41
N PRO A 155 -9.84 13.27 -1.89
CA PRO A 155 -11.18 13.84 -1.67
C PRO A 155 -12.31 12.98 -2.26
N ASN A 156 -12.03 12.23 -3.33
CA ASN A 156 -13.00 11.35 -3.98
C ASN A 156 -13.06 9.94 -3.38
N GLN A 157 -12.27 9.65 -2.34
CA GLN A 157 -12.24 8.36 -1.67
C GLN A 157 -12.62 8.50 -0.18
N PRO A 158 -13.16 7.45 0.47
CA PRO A 158 -13.48 7.50 1.90
C PRO A 158 -12.26 7.67 2.80
N LEU A 159 -11.09 7.18 2.36
CA LEU A 159 -9.85 7.17 3.13
C LEU A 159 -8.75 7.95 2.39
N ASP A 160 -8.03 8.76 3.15
CA ASP A 160 -6.72 9.31 2.80
C ASP A 160 -5.63 8.26 3.04
N TYR A 161 -4.39 8.58 2.71
CA TYR A 161 -3.27 7.69 3.04
C TYR A 161 -1.98 8.44 3.34
N ARG A 162 -1.08 7.74 4.02
CA ARG A 162 0.26 8.22 4.38
C ARG A 162 1.31 7.21 3.98
N ILE A 163 2.34 7.65 3.28
CA ILE A 163 3.58 6.89 3.12
C ILE A 163 4.51 7.27 4.28
N SER A 164 4.91 6.29 5.09
CA SER A 164 5.81 6.47 6.23
C SER A 164 7.12 5.72 5.96
N ILE A 165 8.23 6.35 6.30
CA ILE A 165 9.57 5.78 6.26
C ILE A 165 10.06 5.63 7.70
N ASN A 166 10.40 4.42 8.10
CA ASN A 166 10.94 4.12 9.42
C ASN A 166 12.29 3.41 9.31
N LEU A 167 13.10 3.47 10.37
CA LEU A 167 14.23 2.56 10.57
C LEU A 167 13.90 1.60 11.71
N GLU A 168 14.05 0.31 11.47
CA GLU A 168 13.79 -0.77 12.42
C GLU A 168 15.10 -1.38 12.93
N LYS A 169 15.80 -0.66 13.80
CA LYS A 169 17.13 -1.07 14.27
C LYS A 169 17.01 -2.12 15.38
N PRO A 170 17.74 -3.25 15.31
CA PRO A 170 17.84 -4.17 16.44
C PRO A 170 18.41 -3.48 17.68
N ARG A 171 17.80 -3.70 18.84
CA ARG A 171 18.26 -3.12 20.11
C ARG A 171 18.27 -4.18 21.22
N PRO A 172 19.19 -4.10 22.19
CA PRO A 172 19.09 -4.91 23.41
C PRO A 172 17.80 -4.62 24.17
N LYS A 173 17.30 -5.61 24.93
CA LYS A 173 16.11 -5.42 25.77
C LYS A 173 16.35 -4.27 26.76
N PRO A 174 15.46 -3.26 26.82
CA PRO A 174 15.59 -2.18 27.78
C PRO A 174 15.37 -2.70 29.21
N ASN A 175 16.10 -2.12 30.17
CA ASN A 175 16.00 -2.44 31.60
C ASN A 175 14.82 -1.73 32.31
N SER A 176 14.05 -0.89 31.60
CA SER A 176 12.92 -0.15 32.15
C SER A 176 11.65 -0.97 32.16
N THR A 177 10.78 -0.73 33.15
CA THR A 177 9.40 -1.21 33.15
C THR A 177 8.63 -0.66 31.95
N HIS A 178 7.80 -1.49 31.33
CA HIS A 178 6.99 -1.13 30.17
C HIS A 178 6.00 -0.02 30.56
N SER A 179 5.99 1.09 29.82
CA SER A 179 5.06 2.20 30.08
C SER A 179 3.71 2.04 29.37
N PHE A 180 3.66 1.27 28.28
CA PHE A 180 2.45 1.07 27.48
C PHE A 180 2.42 -0.33 26.88
N GLU A 181 1.32 -1.05 27.09
CA GLU A 181 1.01 -2.32 26.45
C GLU A 181 -0.20 -2.14 25.52
N ARG A 182 -0.11 -2.66 24.30
CA ARG A 182 -1.20 -2.65 23.32
C ARG A 182 -1.37 -4.06 22.78
N ASN A 183 -2.60 -4.55 22.75
CA ASN A 183 -2.90 -5.88 22.21
C ASN A 183 -3.28 -5.75 20.72
N LYS A 184 -2.54 -6.43 19.85
CA LYS A 184 -2.74 -6.40 18.40
C LYS A 184 -3.20 -7.78 17.91
N ASP A 185 -4.28 -7.81 17.13
CA ASP A 185 -4.66 -8.99 16.32
C ASP A 185 -4.41 -8.64 14.85
N ARG A 186 -3.46 -9.34 14.20
CA ARG A 186 -3.01 -9.04 12.84
C ARG A 186 -3.28 -10.21 11.89
N ILE A 187 -3.79 -9.87 10.72
CA ILE A 187 -3.89 -10.77 9.56
C ILE A 187 -3.04 -10.17 8.45
N SER A 188 -2.01 -10.90 8.04
CA SER A 188 -1.06 -10.46 7.03
C SER A 188 -1.22 -11.29 5.75
N TYR A 189 -1.36 -10.60 4.64
CA TYR A 189 -1.37 -11.17 3.30
C TYR A 189 -0.11 -10.71 2.57
N GLN A 190 0.38 -11.51 1.63
CA GLN A 190 1.50 -11.10 0.79
C GLN A 190 1.20 -11.39 -0.67
N HIS A 191 1.44 -10.41 -1.54
CA HIS A 191 1.36 -10.55 -2.98
C HIS A 191 2.58 -9.89 -3.63
N GLY A 192 3.45 -10.70 -4.23
CA GLY A 192 4.75 -10.23 -4.70
C GLY A 192 5.61 -9.70 -3.53
N ASN A 193 6.18 -8.52 -3.71
CA ASN A 193 7.00 -7.84 -2.69
C ASN A 193 6.19 -6.89 -1.79
N ILE A 194 4.86 -7.02 -1.73
CA ILE A 194 4.00 -6.17 -0.90
C ILE A 194 3.29 -7.05 0.11
N ALA A 195 3.44 -6.72 1.39
CA ALA A 195 2.64 -7.25 2.47
C ALA A 195 1.46 -6.31 2.75
N PHE A 196 0.31 -6.89 3.11
CA PHE A 196 -0.94 -6.20 3.42
C PHE A 196 -1.36 -6.64 4.82
N ASP A 197 -1.29 -5.72 5.77
CA ASP A 197 -1.52 -5.99 7.17
C ASP A 197 -2.82 -5.36 7.63
N LEU A 198 -3.82 -6.20 7.93
CA LEU A 198 -5.00 -5.78 8.67
C LEU A 198 -4.74 -5.99 10.16
N THR A 199 -4.73 -4.90 10.91
CA THR A 199 -4.46 -4.95 12.34
C THR A 199 -5.62 -4.36 13.13
N GLN A 200 -6.15 -5.12 14.09
CA GLN A 200 -7.00 -4.61 15.14
C GLN A 200 -6.13 -4.32 16.37
N VAL A 201 -6.08 -3.06 16.80
CA VAL A 201 -5.33 -2.62 17.98
C VAL A 201 -6.32 -2.32 19.10
N LYS A 202 -6.31 -3.15 20.15
CA LYS A 202 -7.13 -2.95 21.35
C LYS A 202 -6.33 -2.15 22.36
N GLY A 203 -6.76 -0.90 22.58
CA GLY A 203 -6.37 -0.09 23.73
C GLY A 203 -7.27 -0.37 24.93
N THR A 204 -7.04 0.34 26.04
CA THR A 204 -7.84 0.20 27.26
C THR A 204 -9.31 0.62 27.04
N ASP A 205 -9.53 1.71 26.30
CA ASP A 205 -10.86 2.32 26.12
C ASP A 205 -11.30 2.42 24.64
N ASP A 206 -10.41 2.10 23.69
CA ASP A 206 -10.66 2.28 22.25
C ASP A 206 -10.06 1.13 21.43
N THR A 207 -10.73 0.76 20.35
CA THR A 207 -10.28 -0.26 19.41
C THR A 207 -10.11 0.35 18.04
N ARG A 208 -8.89 0.29 17.53
CA ARG A 208 -8.53 0.82 16.21
C ARG A 208 -8.41 -0.28 15.18
N HIS A 209 -8.73 0.07 13.94
CA HIS A 209 -8.64 -0.80 12.80
C HIS A 209 -7.71 -0.17 11.76
N GLU A 210 -6.61 -0.84 11.48
CA GLU A 210 -5.53 -0.35 10.63
C GLU A 210 -5.39 -1.25 9.39
N LEU A 211 -5.10 -0.65 8.24
CA LEU A 211 -4.69 -1.33 7.02
C LEU A 211 -3.40 -0.70 6.54
N GLU A 212 -2.35 -1.51 6.53
CA GLU A 212 -1.00 -1.12 6.16
C GLU A 212 -0.57 -1.93 4.93
N LEU A 213 0.13 -1.29 3.99
CA LEU A 213 0.80 -1.95 2.88
C LEU A 213 2.29 -1.65 3.01
N GLU A 214 3.14 -2.65 3.02
CA GLU A 214 4.58 -2.45 3.18
C GLU A 214 5.37 -3.27 2.15
N TYR A 215 6.56 -2.78 1.78
CA TYR A 215 7.48 -3.60 1.02
C TYR A 215 8.03 -4.71 1.92
N ALA A 216 7.74 -5.97 1.59
CA ALA A 216 8.17 -7.13 2.37
C ALA A 216 9.70 -7.28 2.41
N ASP A 217 10.37 -6.94 1.29
CA ASP A 217 11.81 -6.77 1.20
C ASP A 217 12.15 -5.39 0.62
N ALA A 218 12.49 -4.45 1.51
CA ALA A 218 12.93 -3.11 1.12
C ALA A 218 14.29 -3.12 0.41
N SER A 219 15.12 -4.16 0.61
CA SER A 219 16.43 -4.29 -0.04
C SER A 219 16.28 -4.52 -1.54
N LEU A 220 15.26 -5.28 -1.95
CA LEU A 220 14.93 -5.46 -3.37
C LEU A 220 14.59 -4.12 -4.03
N LEU A 221 13.79 -3.28 -3.35
CA LEU A 221 13.46 -1.94 -3.84
C LEU A 221 14.72 -1.06 -3.97
N ALA A 222 15.62 -1.13 -2.98
CA ALA A 222 16.89 -0.42 -2.98
C ALA A 222 17.79 -0.82 -4.16
N GLN A 223 17.86 -2.13 -4.44
CA GLN A 223 18.64 -2.68 -5.56
C GLN A 223 18.09 -2.20 -6.91
N GLU A 224 16.77 -2.22 -7.09
CA GLU A 224 16.13 -1.72 -8.29
C GLU A 224 16.32 -0.20 -8.44
N TYR A 225 16.23 0.56 -7.35
CA TYR A 225 16.56 1.98 -7.37
C TYR A 225 18.02 2.24 -7.77
N ALA A 226 18.97 1.43 -7.29
CA ALA A 226 20.37 1.58 -7.65
C ALA A 226 20.59 1.37 -9.16
N LYS A 227 19.90 0.41 -9.79
CA LYS A 227 19.89 0.22 -11.25
C LYS A 227 19.27 1.43 -11.96
N TYR A 228 18.12 1.91 -11.46
CA TYR A 228 17.44 3.09 -12.00
C TYR A 228 18.35 4.32 -12.01
N ASN A 229 19.05 4.57 -10.91
CA ASN A 229 19.97 5.70 -10.77
C ASN A 229 21.19 5.59 -11.72
N ARG A 230 21.64 4.36 -12.03
CA ARG A 230 22.67 4.08 -13.04
C ARG A 230 22.15 4.10 -14.49
N LYS A 231 20.86 4.40 -14.70
CA LYS A 231 20.18 4.35 -16.01
C LYS A 231 20.20 2.96 -16.65
N GLU A 232 20.26 1.92 -15.82
CA GLU A 232 20.13 0.54 -16.25
C GLU A 232 18.65 0.14 -16.30
N ALA A 233 18.36 -1.01 -16.94
CA ALA A 233 17.03 -1.61 -16.86
C ALA A 233 16.68 -1.89 -15.38
N SER A 234 15.57 -1.31 -14.93
CA SER A 234 15.13 -1.32 -13.54
C SER A 234 13.62 -1.43 -13.46
N GLN A 235 13.13 -2.12 -12.44
CA GLN A 235 11.73 -2.21 -12.09
C GLN A 235 11.31 -1.20 -11.02
N TYR A 236 12.18 -0.26 -10.63
CA TYR A 236 11.90 0.68 -9.54
C TYR A 236 10.57 1.43 -9.73
N THR A 237 10.38 2.06 -10.89
CA THR A 237 9.13 2.78 -11.20
C THR A 237 7.93 1.85 -11.21
N GLN A 238 8.06 0.64 -11.77
CA GLN A 238 6.99 -0.36 -11.77
C GLN A 238 6.63 -0.80 -10.35
N MET A 239 7.60 -0.98 -9.47
CA MET A 239 7.37 -1.34 -8.06
C MET A 239 6.60 -0.25 -7.31
N ILE A 240 6.89 1.03 -7.57
CA ILE A 240 6.11 2.15 -7.00
C ILE A 240 4.70 2.17 -7.59
N GLU A 241 4.55 2.00 -8.91
CA GLU A 241 3.23 1.94 -9.56
C GLU A 241 2.36 0.81 -9.02
N VAL A 242 2.93 -0.38 -8.78
CA VAL A 242 2.20 -1.52 -8.19
C VAL A 242 1.73 -1.19 -6.78
N LEU A 243 2.58 -0.57 -5.94
CA LEU A 243 2.17 -0.08 -4.62
C LEU A 243 1.01 0.92 -4.73
N MET A 244 1.15 1.93 -5.58
CA MET A 244 0.13 2.96 -5.80
C MET A 244 -1.19 2.40 -6.32
N ASN A 245 -1.14 1.45 -7.25
CA ASN A 245 -2.33 0.79 -7.77
C ASN A 245 -3.05 0.00 -6.67
N ASN A 246 -2.32 -0.71 -5.81
CA ASN A 246 -2.91 -1.42 -4.68
C ASN A 246 -3.57 -0.47 -3.68
N ILE A 247 -2.89 0.63 -3.31
CA ILE A 247 -3.46 1.67 -2.43
C ILE A 247 -4.75 2.24 -3.04
N ARG A 248 -4.72 2.63 -4.31
CA ARG A 248 -5.86 3.26 -5.00
C ARG A 248 -7.04 2.30 -5.16
N LEU A 249 -6.79 1.03 -5.47
CA LEU A 249 -7.84 0.01 -5.61
C LEU A 249 -8.48 -0.33 -4.27
N LEU A 250 -7.69 -0.42 -3.19
CA LEU A 250 -8.21 -0.62 -1.84
C LEU A 250 -8.98 0.61 -1.35
N SER A 251 -8.44 1.81 -1.54
CA SER A 251 -9.13 3.05 -1.15
C SER A 251 -10.47 3.19 -1.89
N ARG A 252 -10.53 2.81 -3.18
CA ARG A 252 -11.78 2.82 -3.97
C ARG A 252 -12.80 1.78 -3.53
N SER A 253 -12.36 0.63 -3.03
CA SER A 253 -13.27 -0.39 -2.50
C SER A 253 -13.69 -0.12 -1.06
N ALA A 254 -13.14 0.90 -0.39
CA ALA A 254 -13.56 1.28 0.94
C ALA A 254 -15.05 1.63 0.96
N LEU A 255 -15.75 1.18 2.00
CA LEU A 255 -17.12 1.60 2.25
C LEU A 255 -17.14 3.10 2.64
N LYS A 256 -18.15 3.84 2.16
CA LYS A 256 -18.35 5.25 2.50
C LYS A 256 -18.90 5.42 3.91
#